data_AF-B9NLP4-F1
#
_entry.id   AF-B9NLP4-F1
#
_cell.length_a   1.000
_cell.length_b   1.000
_cell.length_c   1.000
_cell.angle_alpha   90.00
_cell.angle_beta   90.00
_cell.angle_gamma   90.00
#
_symmetry.space_group_name_H-M   'P 1'
#
loop_
_entity.id
_entity.type
_entity.pdbx_description
1 polymer ?
#
loop_
_entity_poly.entity_id
_entity_poly.type
_entity_poly.pdbx_seq_one_letter_code
_entity_poly.pdbx_strand_id
1 'polypeptide(L)'
;MKSDPVKALEELLDVERAALVHGDLADLDRLMPEKENLIGAINDLQVLESDDLIRVQKKAARNQALLNSAAEGIRAVADRMTELRRVRQEFSTYDAAGQRNGFAVRSRAKLEKRA
;
A
#
# COMPACT_ATOMS: atom_id res chain seq x y z
N MET A 1 34.18 -14.02 10.04
CA MET A 1 32.82 -14.59 10.18
C MET A 1 32.05 -14.19 8.94
N LYS A 2 31.85 -15.09 7.97
CA LYS A 2 30.97 -14.81 6.83
C LYS A 2 29.54 -14.87 7.38
N SER A 3 28.84 -13.74 7.36
CA SER A 3 27.40 -13.73 7.67
C SER A 3 26.70 -14.71 6.75
N ASP A 4 25.96 -15.64 7.35
CA ASP A 4 25.12 -16.57 6.62
C ASP A 4 24.03 -15.74 5.89
N PRO A 5 24.05 -15.68 4.55
CA PRO A 5 23.13 -14.83 3.81
C PRO A 5 21.68 -15.25 4.00
N VAL A 6 21.43 -16.51 4.40
CA VAL A 6 20.09 -16.99 4.73
C VAL A 6 19.58 -16.33 6.01
N LYS A 7 20.42 -16.19 7.04
CA LYS A 7 20.07 -15.48 8.28
C LYS A 7 19.89 -13.98 8.05
N ALA A 8 20.74 -13.37 7.24
CA ALA A 8 20.60 -11.95 6.89
C ALA A 8 19.28 -11.69 6.14
N LEU A 9 18.88 -12.58 5.22
CA LEU A 9 17.58 -12.49 4.55
C LEU A 9 16.42 -12.73 5.54
N GLU A 10 16.59 -13.62 6.50
CA GLU A 10 15.60 -13.87 7.55
C GLU A 10 15.35 -12.62 8.41
N GLU A 11 16.41 -11.91 8.83
CA GLU A 11 16.33 -10.66 9.58
C GLU A 11 15.71 -9.54 8.74
N LEU A 12 16.09 -9.42 7.47
CA LEU A 12 15.54 -8.43 6.55
C LEU A 12 14.02 -8.60 6.37
N LEU A 13 13.53 -9.84 6.29
CA LEU A 13 12.09 -10.12 6.20
C LEU A 13 11.35 -9.77 7.50
N ASP A 14 12.00 -9.86 8.67
CA ASP A 14 11.39 -9.43 9.93
C ASP A 14 11.29 -7.90 10.03
N VAL A 15 12.28 -7.17 9.52
CA VAL A 15 12.24 -5.69 9.39
C VAL A 15 11.14 -5.27 8.41
N GLU A 16 11.06 -5.92 7.25
CA GLU A 16 10.01 -5.68 6.25
C GLU A 16 8.61 -5.90 6.84
N ARG A 17 8.44 -6.96 7.64
CA ARG A 17 7.19 -7.22 8.37
C ARG A 17 6.85 -6.08 9.34
N ALA A 18 7.82 -5.61 10.12
CA ALA A 18 7.58 -4.53 11.07
C ALA A 18 7.10 -3.26 10.34
N ALA A 19 7.77 -2.88 9.25
CA ALA A 19 7.37 -1.74 8.42
C ALA A 19 5.95 -1.91 7.85
N LEU A 20 5.60 -3.11 7.36
CA LEU A 20 4.24 -3.40 6.86
C LEU A 20 3.17 -3.29 7.94
N VAL A 21 3.45 -3.75 9.16
CA VAL A 21 2.51 -3.69 10.29
C VAL A 21 2.35 -2.25 10.79
N HIS A 22 3.43 -1.46 10.78
CA HIS A 22 3.39 -0.06 11.20
C HIS A 22 2.87 0.90 10.12
N GLY A 23 2.80 0.44 8.86
CA GLY A 23 2.36 1.26 7.72
C GLY A 23 3.46 2.15 7.15
N ASP A 24 4.71 1.93 7.53
CA ASP A 24 5.89 2.68 7.06
C ASP A 24 6.37 2.16 5.69
N LEU A 25 5.49 2.29 4.68
CA LEU A 25 5.71 1.74 3.36
C LEU A 25 6.88 2.39 2.60
N ALA A 26 7.25 3.62 2.97
CA ALA A 26 8.38 4.34 2.35
C ALA A 26 9.73 3.67 2.64
N ASP A 27 9.84 2.94 3.76
CA ASP A 27 11.08 2.23 4.10
C ASP A 27 11.23 0.92 3.32
N LEU A 28 10.14 0.38 2.75
CA LEU A 28 10.18 -0.85 1.95
C LEU A 28 11.02 -0.70 0.67
N ASP A 29 10.97 0.47 0.03
CA ASP A 29 11.76 0.76 -1.17
C ASP A 29 13.27 0.69 -0.88
N ARG A 30 13.68 1.02 0.36
CA ARG A 30 15.09 0.96 0.79
C ARG A 30 15.57 -0.46 1.04
N LEU A 31 14.65 -1.37 1.39
CA LEU A 31 14.95 -2.77 1.68
C LEU A 31 15.07 -3.62 0.39
N MET A 32 14.54 -3.14 -0.73
CA MET A 32 14.53 -3.89 -2.00
C MET A 32 15.93 -4.26 -2.53
N PRO A 33 16.90 -3.32 -2.63
CA PRO A 33 18.22 -3.64 -3.15
C PRO A 33 18.99 -4.65 -2.28
N GLU A 34 18.81 -4.56 -0.97
CA GLU A 34 19.43 -5.48 -0.02
C GLU A 34 18.84 -6.90 -0.14
N LYS A 35 17.52 -6.99 -0.34
CA LYS A 35 16.81 -8.25 -0.58
C LYS A 35 17.30 -8.94 -1.87
N GLU A 36 17.45 -8.19 -2.96
CA GLU A 36 17.97 -8.71 -4.23
C GLU A 36 19.42 -9.22 -4.09
N ASN A 37 20.29 -8.45 -3.42
CA ASN A 37 21.67 -8.85 -3.19
C ASN A 37 21.77 -10.14 -2.36
N LEU A 38 20.96 -10.28 -1.30
CA LEU A 38 20.95 -11.47 -0.46
C LEU A 38 20.40 -12.69 -1.19
N ILE A 39 19.35 -12.53 -2.01
CA ILE A 39 18.84 -13.60 -2.86
C ILE A 39 19.89 -14.05 -3.88
N GLY A 40 20.60 -13.10 -4.50
CA GLY A 40 21.72 -13.39 -5.40
C GLY A 40 22.81 -14.19 -4.71
N ALA A 41 23.25 -13.74 -3.52
CA ALA A 41 24.26 -14.43 -2.72
C ALA A 41 23.83 -15.85 -2.31
N ILE A 42 22.55 -16.07 -2.00
CA ILE A 42 22.01 -17.41 -1.68
C ILE A 42 21.99 -18.31 -2.92
N ASN A 43 21.62 -17.78 -4.08
CA ASN A 43 21.62 -18.53 -5.35
C ASN A 43 23.03 -18.97 -5.76
N ASP A 44 24.02 -18.08 -5.60
CA ASP A 44 25.42 -18.36 -5.92
C ASP A 44 26.03 -19.43 -5.02
N LEU A 45 25.54 -19.57 -3.79
CA LEU A 45 25.96 -20.60 -2.85
C LEU A 45 25.40 -21.99 -3.18
N GLN A 46 24.54 -22.13 -4.20
CA GLN A 46 23.86 -23.39 -4.57
C GLN A 46 23.30 -24.13 -3.34
N VAL A 47 22.68 -23.38 -2.42
CA VAL A 47 22.06 -23.95 -1.22
C VAL A 47 20.83 -24.73 -1.65
N LEU A 48 21.05 -26.00 -2.00
CA LEU A 48 20.02 -26.96 -2.38
C LEU A 48 19.48 -27.60 -1.10
N GLU A 49 18.27 -27.18 -0.72
CA GLU A 49 17.46 -27.77 0.34
C GLU A 49 18.09 -27.72 1.75
N SER A 50 17.89 -26.60 2.42
CA SER A 50 18.12 -26.46 3.86
C SER A 50 16.82 -26.05 4.54
N ASP A 51 16.55 -26.58 5.74
CA ASP A 51 15.39 -26.19 6.56
C ASP A 51 15.29 -24.66 6.74
N ASP A 52 16.42 -23.97 6.67
CA ASP A 52 16.55 -22.53 6.77
C ASP A 52 15.91 -21.81 5.56
N LEU A 53 16.05 -22.34 4.35
CA LEU A 53 15.38 -21.80 3.14
C LEU A 53 13.87 -21.96 3.21
N ILE A 54 13.39 -23.08 3.78
CA ILE A 54 11.95 -23.32 3.98
C ILE A 54 11.39 -22.28 4.97
N ARG A 55 12.14 -21.92 6.02
CA ARG A 55 11.73 -20.87 6.97
C ARG A 55 11.68 -19.50 6.31
N VAL A 56 12.69 -19.15 5.52
CA VAL A 56 12.73 -17.90 4.75
C VAL A 56 11.56 -17.82 3.76
N GLN A 57 11.27 -18.89 3.02
CA GLN A 57 10.13 -18.95 2.09
C GLN A 57 8.80 -18.72 2.81
N LYS A 58 8.59 -19.35 3.98
CA LYS A 58 7.38 -19.12 4.80
C LYS A 58 7.28 -17.69 5.32
N LYS A 59 8.39 -17.03 5.64
CA LYS A 59 8.38 -15.60 6.01
C LYS A 59 8.03 -14.72 4.81
N ALA A 60 8.67 -14.94 3.66
CA ALA A 60 8.40 -14.20 2.43
C ALA A 60 6.93 -14.31 1.99
N ALA A 61 6.35 -15.51 2.03
CA ALA A 61 4.94 -15.72 1.70
C ALA A 61 3.98 -14.94 2.63
N ARG A 62 4.30 -14.86 3.93
CA ARG A 62 3.51 -14.07 4.89
C ARG A 62 3.62 -12.58 4.62
N ASN A 63 4.82 -12.07 4.31
CA ASN A 63 5.00 -10.67 3.96
C ASN A 63 4.27 -10.31 2.67
N GLN A 64 4.29 -11.20 1.66
CA GLN A 64 3.53 -11.00 0.43
C GLN A 64 2.02 -10.88 0.69
N ALA A 65 1.47 -11.70 1.58
CA ALA A 65 0.06 -11.60 1.97
C ALA A 65 -0.25 -10.26 2.66
N LEU A 66 0.64 -9.78 3.54
CA LEU A 66 0.49 -8.47 4.19
C LEU A 66 0.55 -7.31 3.20
N LEU A 67 1.50 -7.34 2.26
CA LEU A 67 1.63 -6.36 1.18
C LEU A 67 0.36 -6.29 0.33
N ASN A 68 -0.18 -7.45 -0.05
CA ASN A 68 -1.41 -7.51 -0.85
C ASN A 68 -2.58 -6.89 -0.09
N SER A 69 -2.77 -7.25 1.18
CA SER A 69 -3.82 -6.69 2.04
C SER A 69 -3.66 -5.18 2.25
N ALA A 70 -2.43 -4.70 2.44
CA ALA A 70 -2.15 -3.27 2.57
C ALA A 70 -2.49 -2.51 1.27
N ALA A 71 -2.12 -3.07 0.12
CA ALA A 71 -2.43 -2.49 -1.19
C ALA A 71 -3.94 -2.46 -1.46
N GLU A 72 -4.68 -3.50 -1.07
CA GLU A 72 -6.15 -3.53 -1.14
C GLU A 72 -6.77 -2.44 -0.25
N GLY A 73 -6.29 -2.28 0.98
CA GLY A 73 -6.75 -1.24 1.90
C GLY A 73 -6.55 0.18 1.34
N ILE A 74 -5.37 0.45 0.77
CA ILE A 74 -5.07 1.74 0.12
C ILE A 74 -6.01 2.00 -1.07
N ARG A 75 -6.25 1.00 -1.91
CA ARG A 75 -7.19 1.11 -3.04
C ARG A 75 -8.61 1.42 -2.56
N ALA A 76 -9.10 0.71 -1.54
CA ALA A 76 -10.42 0.94 -0.98
C ALA A 76 -10.59 2.38 -0.45
N VAL A 77 -9.57 2.94 0.22
CA VAL A 77 -9.59 4.34 0.67
C VAL A 77 -9.57 5.31 -0.51
N ALA A 78 -8.75 5.05 -1.53
CA ALA A 78 -8.69 5.88 -2.73
C ALA A 78 -10.03 5.91 -3.49
N ASP A 79 -10.68 4.75 -3.62
CA ASP A 79 -12.01 4.62 -4.22
C ASP A 79 -13.05 5.39 -3.42
N ARG A 80 -13.03 5.26 -2.08
CA ARG A 80 -13.94 5.99 -1.19
C ARG A 80 -13.76 7.51 -1.29
N MET A 81 -12.51 7.99 -1.38
CA MET A 81 -12.22 9.42 -1.55
C MET A 81 -12.70 9.94 -2.92
N THR A 82 -12.63 9.11 -3.95
CA THR A 82 -13.14 9.44 -5.30
C THR A 82 -14.67 9.52 -5.29
N GLU A 83 -15.34 8.58 -4.64
CA GLU A 83 -16.81 8.59 -4.47
C GLU A 83 -17.27 9.84 -3.70
N LEU A 84 -16.61 10.18 -2.59
CA LEU A 84 -16.92 11.40 -1.82
C LEU A 84 -16.73 12.67 -2.65
N ARG A 85 -15.68 12.72 -3.50
CA ARG A 85 -15.47 13.84 -4.42
C ARG A 85 -16.61 13.94 -5.44
N ARG A 86 -17.10 12.82 -5.97
CA ARG A 86 -18.22 12.79 -6.91
C ARG A 86 -19.53 13.27 -6.27
N VAL A 87 -19.86 12.77 -5.07
CA VAL A 87 -21.05 13.22 -4.32
C VAL A 87 -21.01 14.72 -4.03
N ARG A 88 -19.84 15.29 -3.71
CA ARG A 88 -19.68 16.74 -3.51
C ARG A 88 -19.85 17.56 -4.79
N GLN A 89 -19.57 16.99 -5.96
CA GLN A 89 -19.70 17.67 -7.25
C GLN A 89 -21.12 17.60 -7.82
N GLU A 90 -21.88 16.56 -7.50
CA GLU A 90 -23.23 16.30 -8.02
C GLU A 90 -24.29 16.38 -6.91
N PHE A 91 -24.63 17.59 -6.42
CA PHE A 91 -25.85 17.75 -5.62
C PHE A 91 -27.03 17.83 -6.59
N SER A 92 -27.67 16.69 -6.86
CA SER A 92 -28.78 16.59 -7.81
C SER A 92 -30.11 16.67 -7.06
N THR A 93 -30.79 17.81 -7.09
CA THR A 93 -32.17 17.91 -6.58
C THR A 93 -33.15 17.77 -7.73
N TYR A 94 -34.26 17.09 -7.46
CA TYR A 94 -35.39 17.02 -8.38
C TYR A 94 -36.24 18.28 -8.17
N ASP A 95 -36.59 18.96 -9.26
CA ASP A 95 -37.59 20.03 -9.18
C ASP A 95 -39.01 19.45 -9.06
N ALA A 96 -40.00 20.31 -8.85
CA ALA A 96 -41.40 19.92 -8.71
C ALA A 96 -42.00 19.27 -9.97
N ALA A 97 -41.31 19.35 -11.13
CA ALA A 97 -41.69 18.70 -12.38
C ALA A 97 -40.97 17.35 -12.61
N GLY A 98 -40.11 16.93 -11.68
CA GLY A 98 -39.35 15.67 -11.76
C GLY A 98 -38.12 15.75 -12.65
N GLN A 99 -37.69 16.94 -13.10
CA GLN A 99 -36.45 17.09 -13.85
C GLN A 99 -35.23 17.10 -12.93
N ARG A 100 -34.18 16.39 -13.35
CA ARG A 100 -32.93 16.23 -12.61
C ARG A 100 -32.04 17.45 -12.82
N ASN A 101 -31.94 18.33 -11.84
CA ASN A 101 -31.04 19.49 -11.88
C ASN A 101 -29.79 19.23 -11.05
N GLY A 102 -28.63 19.13 -11.72
CA GLY A 102 -27.32 18.97 -11.07
C GLY A 102 -26.73 20.32 -10.67
N PHE A 103 -26.59 20.58 -9.37
CA PHE A 103 -25.91 21.76 -8.86
C PHE A 103 -24.44 21.45 -8.62
N ALA A 104 -23.55 22.07 -9.42
CA ALA A 104 -22.12 22.06 -9.15
C ALA A 104 -21.84 22.91 -7.90
N VAL A 105 -21.51 22.27 -6.77
CA VAL A 105 -21.11 22.98 -5.55
C VAL A 105 -19.68 23.49 -5.73
N ARG A 106 -19.51 24.56 -6.51
CA ARG A 106 -18.28 25.38 -6.44
C ARG A 106 -18.43 26.34 -5.26
N SER A 107 -17.74 26.03 -4.17
CA SER A 107 -17.61 26.91 -3.01
C SER A 107 -16.81 28.17 -3.39
N ARG A 108 -17.51 29.24 -3.80
CA ARG A 108 -17.27 30.62 -3.34
C ARG A 108 -18.40 31.52 -3.86
N ALA A 109 -19.54 31.54 -3.17
CA ALA A 109 -20.46 32.67 -3.31
C ALA A 109 -19.77 33.88 -2.66
N LYS A 110 -19.20 34.78 -3.46
CA LYS A 110 -18.89 36.14 -3.01
C LYS A 110 -20.23 36.77 -2.62
N LEU A 111 -20.47 36.86 -1.31
CA LEU A 111 -21.59 37.60 -0.75
C LEU A 111 -21.27 39.08 -0.92
N GLU A 112 -21.71 39.70 -2.01
CA GLU A 112 -21.71 41.16 -2.11
C GLU A 112 -22.91 41.70 -1.31
N LYS A 113 -22.57 42.38 -0.21
CA LYS A 113 -23.50 43.09 0.66
C LYS A 113 -24.04 44.29 -0.12
N ARG A 114 -25.29 44.24 -0.59
CA ARG A 114 -25.98 45.42 -1.11
C ARG A 114 -26.42 46.28 0.07
N ALA A 115 -25.81 47.46 0.18
CA ALA A 115 -26.33 48.60 0.93
C ALA A 115 -27.30 49.39 0.06
#